data_AF-A0A2M9EM33-F1
#
_entry.id   AF-A0A2M9EM33-F1
#
_cell.length_a   1.000
_cell.length_b   1.000
_cell.length_c   1.000
_cell.angle_alpha   90.00
_cell.angle_beta   90.00
_cell.angle_gamma   90.00
#
_symmetry.space_group_name_H-M   'P 1'
#
loop_
_entity.id
_entity.type
_entity.pdbx_description
1 polymer ?
#
loop_
_entity_poly.entity_id
_entity_poly.type
_entity_poly.pdbx_seq_one_letter_code
_entity_poly.pdbx_strand_id
1 'polypeptide(L)'
;MTSSLAIFAELMLGDAVLADAVAARVLLAGQQESGLSPLRAWRAMLEMPGLQAGKMPMMGQALQPLQRLSPGQRLMLLLVLLSGRSMIEVAALLKISPQDGQRLWAQAQRQLSAAELEACRTALEMRQRGFSPARRARIEQYMNGERPLQPSAEAPPRRWGWLLAVALATGMALVATWFWPPENEAEDSTYQIPPRIQTKPLAERAPARYDAGTARVLVDREFSGISVQDTPVAAETAFFAWYQAERLGQAGSLLPDIPEEAPIELPPESADWQEEPLPEPMDD
;
A
#
# COMPACT_ATOMS: atom_id res chain seq x y z
N MET A 1 7.86 -10.34 23.48
CA MET A 1 7.21 -10.39 22.15
C MET A 1 6.72 -9.01 21.70
N THR A 2 5.88 -8.33 22.48
CA THR A 2 5.40 -6.96 22.18
C THR A 2 6.52 -5.98 21.86
N SER A 3 7.57 -5.94 22.70
CA SER A 3 8.76 -5.12 22.47
C SER A 3 9.47 -5.45 21.15
N SER A 4 9.67 -6.74 20.84
CA SER A 4 10.31 -7.18 19.61
C SER A 4 9.55 -6.73 18.35
N LEU A 5 8.23 -6.86 18.35
CA LEU A 5 7.37 -6.45 17.22
C LEU A 5 7.36 -4.92 17.05
N ALA A 6 7.22 -4.18 18.14
CA ALA A 6 7.23 -2.71 18.10
C ALA A 6 8.60 -2.16 17.66
N ILE A 7 9.69 -2.73 18.16
CA ILE A 7 11.05 -2.38 17.72
C ILE A 7 11.21 -2.71 16.24
N PHE A 8 10.82 -3.91 15.81
CA PHE A 8 10.89 -4.28 14.39
C PHE A 8 10.14 -3.30 13.48
N ALA A 9 8.89 -2.98 13.83
CA ALA A 9 8.08 -2.02 13.09
C ALA A 9 8.70 -0.61 13.09
N GLU A 10 9.25 -0.14 14.22
CA GLU A 10 9.94 1.15 14.32
C GLU A 10 11.16 1.21 13.41
N LEU A 11 11.95 0.14 13.35
CA LEU A 11 13.14 0.06 12.51
C LEU A 11 12.80 0.03 11.02
N MET A 12 11.63 -0.51 10.65
CA MET A 12 11.16 -0.62 9.27
C MET A 12 10.42 0.63 8.78
N LEU A 13 9.61 1.25 9.65
CA LEU A 13 8.75 2.40 9.33
C LEU A 13 9.41 3.75 9.62
N GLY A 14 10.33 3.80 10.58
CA GLY A 14 10.99 5.03 11.01
C GLY A 14 10.19 5.92 11.95
N ASP A 15 9.02 5.48 12.39
CA ASP A 15 8.13 6.21 13.29
C ASP A 15 7.68 5.29 14.44
N ALA A 16 7.94 5.72 15.68
CA ALA A 16 7.61 4.97 16.88
C ALA A 16 6.10 4.90 17.15
N VAL A 17 5.33 5.94 16.81
CA VAL A 17 3.88 5.99 17.03
C VAL A 17 3.18 5.06 16.06
N LEU A 18 3.54 5.13 14.76
CA LEU A 18 3.03 4.19 13.76
C LEU A 18 3.44 2.76 14.09
N ALA A 19 4.67 2.55 14.55
CA ALA A 19 5.13 1.23 14.97
C ALA A 19 4.33 0.64 16.14
N ASP A 20 3.97 1.46 17.13
CA ASP A 20 3.14 1.02 18.26
C ASP A 20 1.72 0.62 17.78
N ALA A 21 1.13 1.38 16.86
CA ALA A 21 -0.18 1.06 16.28
C ALA A 21 -0.13 -0.23 15.43
N VAL A 22 0.92 -0.40 14.61
CA VAL A 22 1.14 -1.62 13.82
C VAL A 22 1.36 -2.83 14.73
N ALA A 23 2.18 -2.69 15.76
CA ALA A 23 2.41 -3.75 16.74
C ALA A 23 1.11 -4.17 17.44
N ALA A 24 0.25 -3.21 17.83
CA ALA A 24 -1.06 -3.51 18.41
C ALA A 24 -1.95 -4.30 17.45
N ARG A 25 -2.09 -3.85 16.20
CA ARG A 25 -2.91 -4.55 15.18
C ARG A 25 -2.41 -5.97 14.91
N VAL A 26 -1.09 -6.13 14.86
CA VAL A 26 -0.46 -7.44 14.66
C VAL A 26 -0.66 -8.37 15.86
N LEU A 27 -0.58 -7.83 17.08
CA LEU A 27 -0.84 -8.60 18.30
C LEU A 27 -2.30 -9.06 18.36
N LEU A 28 -3.24 -8.19 17.97
CA LEU A 28 -4.66 -8.56 17.83
C LEU A 28 -4.86 -9.67 16.79
N ALA A 29 -4.23 -9.56 15.61
CA ALA A 29 -4.29 -10.61 14.58
C ALA A 29 -3.65 -11.94 15.06
N GLY A 30 -2.73 -11.87 16.03
CA GLY A 30 -2.11 -13.03 16.65
C GLY A 30 -2.89 -13.62 17.82
N GLN A 31 -3.91 -12.93 18.36
CA GLN A 31 -4.72 -13.44 19.48
C GLN A 31 -5.59 -14.61 19.04
N GLN A 32 -5.69 -15.60 19.90
CA GLN A 32 -6.57 -16.75 19.81
C GLN A 32 -7.24 -16.98 21.16
N GLU A 33 -8.25 -17.86 21.20
CA GLU A 33 -8.93 -18.26 22.44
C GLU A 33 -7.97 -18.79 23.51
N SER A 34 -6.89 -19.48 23.09
CA SER A 34 -5.85 -20.04 23.96
C SER A 34 -4.66 -19.10 24.23
N GLY A 35 -4.72 -17.85 23.74
CA GLY A 35 -3.68 -16.83 23.93
C GLY A 35 -3.02 -16.37 22.63
N LEU A 36 -1.89 -15.67 22.78
CA LEU A 36 -1.19 -15.03 21.67
C LEU A 36 -0.29 -16.05 20.93
N SER A 37 -0.53 -16.25 19.64
CA SER A 37 0.34 -17.07 18.78
C SER A 37 1.48 -16.23 18.19
N PRO A 38 2.76 -16.48 18.57
CA PRO A 38 3.87 -15.68 18.09
C PRO A 38 4.10 -15.80 16.57
N LEU A 39 3.82 -16.97 16.00
CA LEU A 39 3.96 -17.20 14.56
C LEU A 39 2.94 -16.38 13.77
N ARG A 40 1.67 -16.35 14.21
CA ARG A 40 0.62 -15.58 13.51
C ARG A 40 0.89 -14.10 13.57
N ALA A 41 1.32 -13.57 14.72
CA ALA A 41 1.70 -12.18 14.83
C ALA A 41 2.88 -11.83 13.89
N TRP A 42 3.95 -12.63 13.85
CA TRP A 42 5.05 -12.34 12.91
C TRP A 42 4.62 -12.43 11.44
N ARG A 43 3.71 -13.35 11.07
CA ARG A 43 3.12 -13.38 9.72
C ARG A 43 2.30 -12.14 9.43
N ALA A 44 1.39 -11.77 10.33
CA ALA A 44 0.58 -10.57 10.21
C ALA A 44 1.46 -9.32 10.06
N MET A 45 2.57 -9.21 10.80
CA MET A 45 3.53 -8.11 10.67
C MET A 45 4.11 -8.00 9.26
N LEU A 46 4.50 -9.13 8.66
CA LEU A 46 5.09 -9.15 7.32
C LEU A 46 4.07 -8.89 6.20
N GLU A 47 2.79 -9.12 6.48
CA GLU A 47 1.69 -8.85 5.57
C GLU A 47 1.14 -7.41 5.70
N MET A 48 1.63 -6.62 6.67
CA MET A 48 1.20 -5.23 6.84
C MET A 48 1.65 -4.36 5.65
N PRO A 49 0.71 -3.66 4.98
CA PRO A 49 1.05 -2.74 3.90
C PRO A 49 1.90 -1.58 4.44
N GLY A 50 2.91 -1.17 3.67
CA GLY A 50 3.82 -0.09 4.06
C GLY A 50 4.99 -0.50 4.96
N LEU A 51 5.04 -1.75 5.44
CA LEU A 51 6.22 -2.27 6.14
C LEU A 51 7.39 -2.60 5.20
N GLN A 52 7.16 -2.48 3.88
CA GLN A 52 8.14 -2.73 2.83
C GLN A 52 9.26 -1.69 2.89
N ALA A 53 10.37 -2.11 3.51
CA ALA A 53 11.73 -1.56 3.44
C ALA A 53 11.88 -0.12 2.91
N GLY A 54 11.27 0.84 3.60
CA GLY A 54 11.58 2.25 3.43
C GLY A 54 13.04 2.55 3.78
N LYS A 55 13.45 3.80 3.54
CA LYS A 55 14.72 4.32 4.06
C LYS A 55 14.69 4.16 5.58
N MET A 56 15.70 3.48 6.12
CA MET A 56 15.83 3.29 7.57
C MET A 56 15.87 4.68 8.23
N PRO A 57 15.21 4.88 9.38
CA PRO A 57 15.38 6.12 10.14
C PRO A 57 16.85 6.29 10.54
N MET A 58 17.25 7.51 10.88
CA MET A 58 18.56 7.71 11.49
C MET A 58 18.61 6.96 12.82
N MET A 59 19.51 5.99 12.91
CA MET A 59 19.66 5.14 14.09
C MET A 59 20.90 5.52 14.88
N GLY A 60 20.95 5.11 16.14
CA GLY A 60 22.18 5.17 16.93
C GLY A 60 23.32 4.43 16.25
N GLN A 61 24.56 4.83 16.54
CA GLN A 61 25.77 4.33 15.87
C GLN A 61 25.86 2.79 15.81
N ALA A 62 25.39 2.09 16.85
CA ALA A 62 25.42 0.64 16.91
C ALA A 62 24.52 -0.08 15.87
N LEU A 63 23.48 0.58 15.35
CA LEU A 63 22.58 0.02 14.32
C LEU A 63 22.86 0.58 12.91
N GLN A 64 23.78 1.54 12.79
CA GLN A 64 24.21 2.10 11.52
C GLN A 64 24.69 1.04 10.51
N PRO A 65 25.37 -0.07 10.91
CA PRO A 65 25.77 -1.12 9.98
C PRO A 65 24.63 -1.72 9.16
N LEU A 66 23.40 -1.74 9.71
CA LEU A 66 22.20 -2.27 9.04
C LEU A 66 21.79 -1.46 7.81
N GLN A 67 22.22 -0.20 7.70
CA GLN A 67 21.92 0.66 6.56
C GLN A 67 22.70 0.26 5.30
N ARG A 68 23.81 -0.47 5.45
CA ARG A 68 24.62 -0.97 4.32
C ARG A 68 24.03 -2.21 3.67
N LEU A 69 23.18 -2.92 4.39
CA LEU A 69 22.56 -4.16 3.92
C LEU A 69 21.47 -3.90 2.90
N SER A 70 21.26 -4.85 1.99
CA SER A 70 20.08 -4.81 1.12
C SER A 70 18.80 -4.96 1.95
N PRO A 71 17.65 -4.44 1.47
CA PRO A 71 16.35 -4.59 2.14
C PRO A 71 16.04 -6.01 2.63
N GLY A 72 16.27 -7.02 1.80
CA GLY A 72 16.01 -8.42 2.14
C GLY A 72 16.98 -8.97 3.20
N GLN A 73 18.28 -8.61 3.11
CA GLN A 73 19.28 -9.00 4.10
C GLN A 73 19.00 -8.36 5.47
N ARG A 74 18.62 -7.08 5.47
CA ARG A 74 18.22 -6.34 6.66
C ARG A 74 16.99 -6.97 7.32
N LEU A 75 15.96 -7.27 6.52
CA LEU A 75 14.74 -7.92 6.99
C LEU A 75 15.04 -9.27 7.62
N MET A 76 15.82 -10.12 6.93
CA MET A 76 16.27 -11.42 7.43
C MET A 76 16.99 -11.28 8.77
N LEU A 77 17.98 -10.39 8.86
CA LEU A 77 18.78 -10.21 10.07
C LEU A 77 17.92 -9.72 11.23
N LEU A 78 17.06 -8.73 11.01
CA LEU A 78 16.17 -8.22 12.06
C LEU A 78 15.18 -9.29 12.53
N LEU A 79 14.63 -10.09 11.63
CA LEU A 79 13.75 -11.20 12.00
C LEU A 79 14.48 -12.24 12.85
N VAL A 80 15.67 -12.67 12.45
CA VAL A 80 16.47 -13.63 13.23
C VAL A 80 16.77 -13.09 14.62
N LEU A 81 17.23 -11.84 14.74
CA LEU A 81 17.62 -11.24 16.01
C LEU A 81 16.43 -10.92 16.92
N LEU A 82 15.29 -10.48 16.38
CA LEU A 82 14.15 -10.01 17.19
C LEU A 82 13.11 -11.09 17.46
N SER A 83 12.94 -12.05 16.54
CA SER A 83 11.96 -13.13 16.72
C SER A 83 12.50 -14.30 17.55
N GLY A 84 13.82 -14.44 17.66
CA GLY A 84 14.48 -15.56 18.35
C GLY A 84 14.24 -16.92 17.67
N ARG A 85 13.83 -16.90 16.40
CA ARG A 85 13.47 -18.11 15.64
C ARG A 85 14.65 -18.72 14.92
N SER A 86 14.51 -20.01 14.60
CA SER A 86 15.47 -20.70 13.75
C SER A 86 15.44 -20.13 12.32
N MET A 87 16.56 -20.28 11.60
CA MET A 87 16.66 -19.82 10.20
C MET A 87 15.59 -20.47 9.30
N ILE A 88 15.21 -21.72 9.59
CA ILE A 88 14.19 -22.45 8.83
C ILE A 88 12.82 -21.79 9.03
N GLU A 89 12.47 -21.44 10.26
CA GLU A 89 11.23 -20.73 10.57
C GLU A 89 11.20 -19.33 9.97
N VAL A 90 12.31 -18.60 10.01
CA VAL A 90 12.40 -17.27 9.39
C VAL A 90 12.25 -17.36 7.87
N ALA A 91 12.89 -18.35 7.23
CA ALA A 91 12.70 -18.60 5.79
C ALA A 91 11.23 -18.91 5.45
N ALA A 92 10.55 -19.72 6.28
CA ALA A 92 9.13 -20.00 6.12
C ALA A 92 8.25 -18.76 6.32
N LEU A 93 8.58 -17.88 7.28
CA LEU A 93 7.88 -16.60 7.47
C LEU A 93 8.03 -15.67 6.25
N LEU A 94 9.21 -15.68 5.64
CA LEU A 94 9.51 -14.90 4.43
C LEU A 94 9.01 -15.54 3.13
N LYS A 95 8.38 -16.73 3.20
CA LYS A 95 7.90 -17.49 2.03
C LYS A 95 9.03 -17.79 1.02
N ILE A 96 10.24 -18.07 1.52
CA ILE A 96 11.42 -18.46 0.71
C ILE A 96 11.92 -19.86 1.07
N SER A 97 12.72 -20.45 0.19
CA SER A 97 13.35 -21.74 0.48
C SER A 97 14.37 -21.62 1.63
N PRO A 98 14.57 -22.67 2.45
CA PRO A 98 15.59 -22.66 3.50
C PRO A 98 17.01 -22.41 2.96
N GLN A 99 17.30 -22.88 1.75
CA GLN A 99 18.59 -22.67 1.10
C GLN A 99 18.81 -21.20 0.75
N ASP A 100 17.79 -20.51 0.24
CA ASP A 100 17.87 -19.08 -0.06
C ASP A 100 17.95 -18.25 1.22
N GLY A 101 17.27 -18.69 2.30
CA GLY A 101 17.42 -18.10 3.63
C GLY A 101 18.86 -18.18 4.14
N GLN A 102 19.50 -19.35 4.05
CA GLN A 102 20.91 -19.53 4.41
C GLN A 102 21.86 -18.68 3.54
N ARG A 103 21.60 -18.58 2.23
CA ARG A 103 22.38 -17.73 1.32
C ARG A 103 22.27 -16.26 1.69
N LEU A 104 21.05 -15.77 1.92
CA LEU A 104 20.81 -14.38 2.35
C LEU A 104 21.49 -14.06 3.67
N TRP A 105 21.41 -14.98 4.64
CA TRP A 105 22.10 -14.85 5.92
C TRP A 105 23.63 -14.81 5.76
N ALA A 106 24.20 -15.74 4.98
CA ALA A 106 25.63 -15.77 4.71
C ALA A 106 26.11 -14.51 3.98
N GLN A 107 25.31 -13.95 3.07
CA GLN A 107 25.61 -12.69 2.41
C GLN A 107 25.60 -11.51 3.40
N ALA A 108 24.63 -11.45 4.30
CA ALA A 108 24.58 -10.43 5.35
C ALA A 108 25.81 -10.51 6.28
N GLN A 109 26.22 -11.72 6.67
CA GLN A 109 27.42 -11.96 7.47
C GLN A 109 28.72 -11.62 6.75
N ARG A 110 28.76 -11.64 5.40
CA ARG A 110 29.95 -11.18 4.65
C ARG A 110 30.05 -9.66 4.60
N GLN A 111 28.93 -8.95 4.73
CA GLN A 111 28.89 -7.49 4.70
C GLN A 111 29.05 -6.85 6.09
N LEU A 112 28.85 -7.63 7.15
CA LEU A 112 29.02 -7.20 8.54
C LEU A 112 30.17 -7.94 9.18
N SER A 113 31.07 -7.21 9.83
CA SER A 113 32.05 -7.84 10.72
C SER A 113 31.35 -8.49 11.92
N ALA A 114 32.01 -9.49 12.53
CA ALA A 114 31.49 -10.14 13.74
C ALA A 114 31.24 -9.13 14.88
N ALA A 115 32.10 -8.12 15.01
CA ALA A 115 31.94 -7.05 15.99
C ALA A 115 30.70 -6.17 15.70
N GLU A 116 30.44 -5.83 14.43
CA GLU A 116 29.25 -5.06 14.06
C GLU A 116 27.96 -5.85 14.28
N LEU A 117 27.97 -7.16 14.00
CA LEU A 117 26.83 -8.04 14.26
C LEU A 117 26.54 -8.13 15.76
N GLU A 118 27.57 -8.29 16.59
CA GLU A 118 27.42 -8.34 18.05
C GLU A 118 26.98 -6.99 18.62
N ALA A 119 27.47 -5.87 18.07
CA ALA A 119 27.01 -4.53 18.43
C ALA A 119 25.53 -4.31 18.09
N CYS A 120 25.10 -4.76 16.89
CA CYS A 120 23.69 -4.72 16.49
C CYS A 120 22.83 -5.55 17.45
N ARG A 121 23.24 -6.79 17.75
CA ARG A 121 22.55 -7.67 18.68
C ARG A 121 22.42 -7.03 20.06
N THR A 122 23.53 -6.55 20.62
CA THR A 122 23.56 -5.90 21.93
C THR A 122 22.66 -4.67 21.96
N ALA A 123 22.68 -3.85 20.92
CA ALA A 123 21.83 -2.67 20.82
C ALA A 123 20.33 -3.03 20.78
N LEU A 124 19.95 -4.07 20.04
CA LEU A 124 18.57 -4.56 19.99
C LEU A 124 18.14 -5.16 21.33
N GLU A 125 19.00 -5.94 21.99
CA GLU A 125 18.75 -6.48 23.33
C GLU A 125 18.56 -5.36 24.37
N MET A 126 19.41 -4.32 24.34
CA MET A 126 19.27 -3.17 25.23
C MET A 126 17.97 -2.40 24.95
N ARG A 127 17.58 -2.24 23.68
CA ARG A 127 16.27 -1.65 23.33
C ARG A 127 15.10 -2.49 23.82
N GLN A 128 15.19 -3.83 23.73
CA GLN A 128 14.16 -4.73 24.24
C GLN A 128 14.04 -4.68 25.77
N ARG A 129 15.18 -4.66 26.48
CA ARG A 129 15.24 -4.56 27.95
C ARG A 129 14.75 -3.19 28.43
N GLY A 130 15.16 -2.12 27.75
CA GLY A 130 14.76 -0.74 28.02
C GLY A 130 13.42 -0.33 27.41
N PHE A 131 12.61 -1.28 26.92
CA PHE A 131 11.35 -0.96 26.27
C PHE A 131 10.36 -0.34 27.26
N SER A 132 10.08 0.95 27.08
CA SER A 132 9.33 1.78 28.03
C SER A 132 7.97 1.19 28.41
N PRO A 133 7.62 1.16 29.72
CA PRO A 133 6.28 0.78 30.18
C PRO A 133 5.17 1.64 29.55
N ALA A 134 5.43 2.93 29.32
CA ALA A 134 4.45 3.82 28.69
C ALA A 134 4.14 3.42 27.23
N ARG A 135 5.12 2.88 26.50
CA ARG A 135 4.89 2.34 25.16
C ARG A 135 4.10 1.04 25.20
N ARG A 136 4.36 0.17 26.18
CA ARG A 136 3.56 -1.06 26.40
C ARG A 136 2.10 -0.72 26.66
N ALA A 137 1.84 0.19 27.59
CA ALA A 137 0.49 0.65 27.91
C ALA A 137 -0.21 1.28 26.69
N ARG A 138 0.51 2.03 25.85
CA ARG A 138 -0.04 2.60 24.61
C ARG A 138 -0.42 1.52 23.60
N ILE A 139 0.41 0.49 23.42
CA ILE A 139 0.10 -0.64 22.54
C ILE A 139 -1.15 -1.36 23.06
N GLU A 140 -1.26 -1.58 24.37
CA GLU A 140 -2.45 -2.18 24.99
C GLU A 140 -3.71 -1.31 24.78
N GLN A 141 -3.61 0.01 24.91
CA GLN A 141 -4.71 0.93 24.59
C GLN A 141 -5.16 0.83 23.13
N TYR A 142 -4.22 0.72 22.18
CA TYR A 142 -4.55 0.49 20.77
C TYR A 142 -5.20 -0.87 20.55
N MET A 143 -4.80 -1.90 21.30
CA MET A 143 -5.44 -3.21 21.23
C MET A 143 -6.88 -3.19 21.73
N ASN A 144 -7.17 -2.40 22.77
CA ASN A 144 -8.52 -2.29 23.35
C ASN A 144 -9.45 -1.35 22.57
N GLY A 145 -8.98 -0.74 21.47
CA GLY A 145 -9.78 0.18 20.65
C GLY A 145 -10.07 1.53 21.31
N GLU A 146 -9.43 1.85 22.45
CA GLU A 146 -9.71 3.06 23.24
C GLU A 146 -9.18 4.36 22.61
N ARG A 147 -8.59 4.30 21.42
CA ARG A 147 -8.27 5.48 20.61
C ARG A 147 -8.55 5.23 19.13
N PRO A 148 -9.44 6.01 18.48
CA PRO A 148 -9.30 6.18 17.05
C PRO A 148 -7.92 6.79 16.77
N LEU A 149 -7.29 6.37 15.67
CA LEU A 149 -6.05 6.91 15.12
C LEU A 149 -6.22 8.42 14.87
N GLN A 150 -6.15 9.23 15.91
CA GLN A 150 -6.00 10.66 15.78
C GLN A 150 -4.51 10.89 15.62
N PRO A 151 -4.02 11.22 14.41
CA PRO A 151 -2.63 11.61 14.26
C PRO A 151 -2.39 12.76 15.24
N SER A 152 -1.38 12.61 16.09
CA SER A 152 -0.85 13.76 16.84
C SER A 152 -0.61 14.84 15.80
N ALA A 153 -1.26 15.99 15.94
CA ALA A 153 -1.11 17.12 15.04
C ALA A 153 0.32 17.66 15.17
N GLU A 154 1.30 16.94 14.61
CA GLU A 154 2.60 17.49 14.29
C GLU A 154 2.38 18.55 13.23
N ALA A 155 2.95 19.73 13.49
CA ALA A 155 2.80 20.91 12.66
C ALA A 155 2.95 20.55 11.17
N PRO A 156 2.03 21.02 10.31
CA PRO A 156 1.98 20.57 8.93
C PRO A 156 3.34 20.80 8.25
N PRO A 157 3.85 19.81 7.51
CA PRO A 157 5.11 19.98 6.78
C PRO A 157 4.98 21.17 5.83
N ARG A 158 6.11 21.85 5.61
CA ARG A 158 6.33 23.07 4.77
C ARG A 158 5.68 23.05 3.35
N ARG A 159 5.11 21.92 2.94
CA ARG A 159 4.35 21.66 1.71
C ARG A 159 2.91 22.20 1.76
N TRP A 160 2.33 22.42 2.94
CA TRP A 160 0.99 23.03 3.06
C TRP A 160 0.95 24.46 2.52
N GLY A 161 2.03 25.23 2.68
CA GLY A 161 2.12 26.56 2.09
C GLY A 161 2.01 26.54 0.56
N TRP A 162 2.52 25.49 -0.08
CA TRP A 162 2.39 25.29 -1.53
C TRP A 162 0.97 24.90 -1.93
N LEU A 163 0.32 24.01 -1.18
CA LEU A 163 -1.08 23.65 -1.43
C LEU A 163 -2.02 24.85 -1.24
N LEU A 164 -1.75 25.69 -0.24
CA LEU A 164 -2.51 26.93 0.01
C LEU A 164 -2.28 27.95 -1.11
N ALA A 165 -1.04 28.07 -1.62
CA ALA A 165 -0.73 28.92 -2.77
C ALA A 165 -1.42 28.43 -4.06
N VAL A 166 -1.47 27.11 -4.30
CA VAL A 166 -2.18 26.53 -5.44
C VAL A 166 -3.69 26.75 -5.30
N ALA A 167 -4.26 26.53 -4.11
CA ALA A 167 -5.68 26.80 -3.87
C ALA A 167 -6.03 28.28 -4.09
N LEU A 168 -5.18 29.21 -3.62
CA LEU A 168 -5.35 30.65 -3.86
C LEU A 168 -5.23 31.01 -5.34
N ALA A 169 -4.25 30.44 -6.05
CA ALA A 169 -4.08 30.68 -7.49
C ALA A 169 -5.29 30.16 -8.30
N THR A 170 -5.82 28.98 -7.91
CA THR A 170 -6.99 28.39 -8.56
C THR A 170 -8.26 29.19 -8.26
N GLY A 171 -8.41 29.69 -7.02
CA GLY A 171 -9.49 30.59 -6.63
C GLY A 171 -9.43 31.93 -7.37
N MET A 172 -8.24 32.54 -7.50
CA MET A 172 -8.08 33.77 -8.26
C MET A 172 -8.34 33.58 -9.76
N ALA A 173 -7.96 32.44 -10.34
CA ALA A 173 -8.30 32.12 -11.72
C ALA A 173 -9.83 32.04 -11.92
N LEU A 174 -10.55 31.38 -11.01
CA LEU A 174 -12.01 31.29 -11.05
C LEU A 174 -12.71 32.65 -10.92
N VAL A 175 -12.21 33.53 -10.06
CA VAL A 175 -12.73 34.91 -9.94
C VAL A 175 -12.45 35.73 -11.19
N ALA A 176 -11.27 35.57 -11.81
CA ALA A 176 -10.94 36.23 -13.06
C ALA A 176 -11.88 35.82 -14.22
N THR A 177 -12.31 34.55 -14.25
CA THR A 177 -13.29 34.08 -15.23
C THR A 177 -14.67 34.71 -15.01
N TRP A 178 -15.05 35.03 -13.77
CA TRP A 178 -16.34 35.63 -13.44
C TRP A 178 -16.38 37.15 -13.60
N PHE A 179 -15.22 37.82 -13.54
CA PHE A 179 -15.09 39.27 -13.76
C PHE A 179 -14.78 39.65 -15.22
N TRP A 180 -14.76 38.68 -16.14
CA TRP A 180 -14.59 38.98 -17.56
C TRP A 180 -15.86 39.63 -18.09
N PRO A 181 -15.84 40.91 -18.51
CA PRO A 181 -17.04 41.53 -19.04
C PRO A 181 -17.42 40.84 -20.35
N PRO A 182 -18.71 40.54 -20.58
CA PRO A 182 -19.15 40.14 -21.90
C PRO A 182 -18.85 41.31 -22.83
N GLU A 183 -18.03 41.08 -23.85
CA GLU A 183 -17.88 42.04 -24.94
C GLU A 183 -19.28 42.24 -25.53
N ASN A 184 -19.87 43.39 -25.24
CA ASN A 184 -21.16 43.78 -25.77
C ASN A 184 -21.03 43.84 -27.29
N GLU A 185 -21.53 42.81 -27.97
CA GLU A 185 -21.91 42.85 -29.37
C GLU A 185 -23.06 43.84 -29.51
N ALA A 186 -22.72 45.13 -29.62
CA ALA A 186 -23.65 46.15 -30.05
C ALA A 186 -22.99 46.93 -31.20
N GLU A 187 -23.69 46.87 -32.34
CA GLU A 187 -23.53 47.70 -33.54
C GLU A 187 -22.42 47.29 -34.51
N ASP A 188 -22.74 46.35 -35.42
CA ASP A 188 -23.03 46.81 -36.77
C ASP A 188 -23.86 45.80 -37.59
N SER A 189 -25.06 46.23 -37.93
CA SER A 189 -26.01 45.55 -38.79
C SER A 189 -25.67 45.82 -40.25
N THR A 190 -25.09 44.87 -40.99
CA THR A 190 -25.47 44.55 -42.38
C THR A 190 -24.65 43.39 -42.94
N TYR A 191 -25.34 42.58 -43.76
CA TYR A 191 -24.85 41.40 -44.50
C TYR A 191 -24.91 40.07 -43.74
N GLN A 192 -26.02 39.38 -43.99
CA GLN A 192 -26.14 37.93 -43.94
C GLN A 192 -24.98 37.30 -44.74
N ILE A 193 -23.96 36.82 -44.03
CA ILE A 193 -22.96 35.91 -44.59
C ILE A 193 -23.17 34.57 -43.88
N PRO A 194 -23.62 33.51 -44.58
CA PRO A 194 -23.71 32.19 -43.96
C PRO A 194 -22.30 31.75 -43.52
N PRO A 195 -22.15 31.05 -42.38
CA PRO A 195 -20.84 30.69 -41.85
C PRO A 195 -20.10 29.79 -42.84
N ARG A 196 -19.20 30.38 -43.63
CA ARG A 196 -18.23 29.64 -44.43
C ARG A 196 -17.14 29.14 -43.48
N ILE A 197 -17.27 27.89 -43.06
CA ILE A 197 -16.20 27.15 -42.38
C ILE A 197 -15.00 27.11 -43.33
N GLN A 198 -14.01 27.95 -43.09
CA GLN A 198 -12.73 27.86 -43.78
C GLN A 198 -11.92 26.73 -43.13
N THR A 199 -11.95 25.56 -43.74
CA THR A 199 -11.04 24.47 -43.39
C THR A 199 -9.63 24.85 -43.88
N LYS A 200 -8.83 25.44 -43.00
CA LYS A 200 -7.37 25.44 -43.22
C LYS A 200 -6.91 23.99 -43.10
N PRO A 201 -6.24 23.41 -44.11
CA PRO A 201 -5.63 22.09 -43.94
C PRO A 201 -4.62 22.18 -42.80
N LEU A 202 -4.76 21.31 -41.80
CA LEU A 202 -3.71 21.12 -40.80
C LEU A 202 -2.43 20.83 -41.57
N ALA A 203 -1.37 21.60 -41.32
CA ALA A 203 -0.05 21.23 -41.78
C ALA A 203 0.22 19.80 -41.29
N GLU A 204 0.55 18.90 -42.21
CA GLU A 204 0.99 17.54 -41.91
C GLU A 204 2.23 17.63 -41.03
N ARG A 205 2.00 17.69 -39.71
CA ARG A 205 3.06 17.57 -38.74
C ARG A 205 3.43 16.09 -38.76
N ALA A 206 4.61 15.79 -39.31
CA ALA A 206 5.18 14.46 -39.25
C ALA A 206 5.05 13.93 -37.81
N PRO A 207 4.66 12.66 -37.62
CA PRO A 207 4.49 12.10 -36.29
C PRO A 207 5.76 12.36 -35.50
N ALA A 208 5.62 13.04 -34.36
CA ALA A 208 6.74 13.23 -33.45
C ALA A 208 7.31 11.84 -33.19
N ARG A 209 8.57 11.62 -33.59
CA ARG A 209 9.28 10.38 -33.27
C ARG A 209 9.24 10.26 -31.76
N TYR A 210 8.45 9.31 -31.27
CA TYR A 210 8.44 8.94 -29.87
C TYR A 210 9.87 8.53 -29.52
N ASP A 211 10.57 9.39 -28.80
CA ASP A 211 11.86 9.05 -28.24
C ASP A 211 11.60 7.96 -27.20
N ALA A 212 12.11 6.76 -27.48
CA ALA A 212 11.94 5.57 -26.63
C ALA A 212 12.47 5.79 -25.20
N GLY A 213 13.27 6.85 -24.99
CA GLY A 213 13.70 7.30 -23.66
C GLY A 213 12.57 7.88 -22.81
N THR A 214 11.62 8.61 -23.40
CA THR A 214 10.50 9.26 -22.68
C THR A 214 9.31 8.34 -22.44
N ALA A 215 9.07 7.35 -23.30
CA ALA A 215 8.03 6.34 -23.07
C ALA A 215 8.34 5.45 -21.84
N ARG A 216 9.62 5.31 -21.47
CA ARG A 216 10.06 4.58 -20.27
C ARG A 216 9.72 5.27 -18.94
N VAL A 217 9.33 6.55 -18.96
CA VAL A 217 9.08 7.32 -17.74
C VAL A 217 7.59 7.34 -17.37
N LEU A 218 6.70 6.93 -18.29
CA LEU A 218 5.25 6.84 -18.03
C LEU A 218 4.74 5.41 -17.83
N VAL A 219 5.61 4.40 -17.92
CA VAL A 219 5.25 3.05 -17.49
C VAL A 219 5.50 2.99 -16.00
N ASP A 220 4.42 2.99 -15.23
CA ASP A 220 4.46 2.79 -13.79
C ASP A 220 5.25 1.52 -13.49
N ARG A 221 6.18 1.59 -12.54
CA ARG A 221 7.15 0.50 -12.27
C ARG A 221 6.44 -0.82 -11.91
N GLU A 222 5.18 -0.73 -11.50
CA GLU A 222 4.27 -1.83 -11.19
C GLU A 222 3.89 -2.66 -12.43
N PHE A 223 3.84 -2.07 -13.62
CA PHE A 223 3.54 -2.79 -14.88
C PHE A 223 4.75 -3.43 -15.54
N SER A 224 5.97 -3.10 -15.08
CA SER A 224 7.21 -3.67 -15.63
C SER A 224 7.54 -5.08 -15.10
N GLY A 225 6.73 -5.61 -14.17
CA GLY A 225 6.94 -6.89 -13.50
C GLY A 225 6.07 -8.06 -14.01
N ILE A 226 5.27 -7.87 -15.06
CA ILE A 226 4.48 -8.96 -15.64
C ILE A 226 5.45 -9.88 -16.38
N SER A 227 5.60 -11.11 -15.90
CA SER A 227 6.49 -12.09 -16.53
C SER A 227 5.99 -12.39 -17.94
N VAL A 228 6.88 -12.68 -18.89
CA VAL A 228 6.51 -12.98 -20.29
C VAL A 228 5.53 -14.17 -20.39
N GLN A 229 5.43 -14.99 -19.34
CA GLN A 229 4.49 -16.11 -19.23
C GLN A 229 3.05 -15.67 -18.88
N ASP A 230 2.86 -14.49 -18.30
CA ASP A 230 1.55 -13.97 -17.86
C ASP A 230 0.90 -13.00 -18.88
N THR A 231 1.64 -12.62 -19.92
CA THR A 231 1.18 -11.78 -21.03
C THR A 231 -0.14 -12.23 -21.69
N PRO A 232 -0.38 -13.53 -21.97
CA PRO A 232 -1.64 -13.95 -22.57
C PRO A 232 -2.84 -13.84 -21.62
N VAL A 233 -2.62 -14.11 -20.32
CA VAL A 233 -3.66 -14.02 -19.28
C VAL A 233 -4.03 -12.56 -18.99
N ALA A 234 -3.04 -11.66 -19.01
CA ALA A 234 -3.26 -10.22 -18.91
C ALA A 234 -4.02 -9.64 -20.12
N ALA A 235 -3.74 -10.15 -21.33
CA ALA A 235 -4.47 -9.76 -22.53
C ALA A 235 -5.93 -10.24 -22.52
N GLU A 236 -6.18 -11.47 -22.07
CA GLU A 236 -7.54 -12.01 -21.92
C GLU A 236 -8.34 -11.26 -20.85
N THR A 237 -7.74 -10.96 -19.70
CA THR A 237 -8.43 -10.20 -18.63
C THR A 237 -8.72 -8.75 -19.04
N ALA A 238 -7.82 -8.10 -19.79
CA ALA A 238 -8.08 -6.77 -20.35
C ALA A 238 -9.23 -6.78 -21.37
N PHE A 239 -9.30 -7.83 -22.20
CA PHE A 239 -10.42 -8.03 -23.14
C PHE A 239 -11.75 -8.25 -22.40
N PHE A 240 -11.77 -9.07 -21.35
CA PHE A 240 -12.98 -9.29 -20.54
C PHE A 240 -13.40 -8.05 -19.76
N ALA A 241 -12.45 -7.25 -19.26
CA ALA A 241 -12.74 -5.98 -18.59
C ALA A 241 -13.36 -4.96 -19.57
N TRP A 242 -12.81 -4.86 -20.78
CA TRP A 242 -13.38 -4.02 -21.84
C TRP A 242 -14.77 -4.50 -22.29
N TYR A 243 -14.95 -5.80 -22.51
CA TYR A 243 -16.24 -6.39 -22.89
C TYR A 243 -17.31 -6.22 -21.81
N GLN A 244 -16.94 -6.33 -20.53
CA GLN A 244 -17.83 -6.03 -19.40
C GLN A 244 -18.16 -4.54 -19.33
N ALA A 245 -17.20 -3.65 -19.61
CA ALA A 245 -17.43 -2.20 -19.66
C ALA A 245 -18.35 -1.79 -20.84
N GLU A 246 -18.26 -2.46 -21.98
CA GLU A 246 -19.22 -2.31 -23.09
C GLU A 246 -20.62 -2.82 -22.70
N ARG A 247 -20.71 -4.02 -22.09
CA ARG A 247 -21.99 -4.58 -21.62
C ARG A 247 -22.67 -3.73 -20.56
N LEU A 248 -21.90 -3.07 -19.68
CA LEU A 248 -22.40 -2.18 -18.65
C LEU A 248 -22.66 -0.76 -19.17
N GLY A 249 -22.46 -0.50 -20.47
CA GLY A 249 -22.75 0.79 -21.10
C GLY A 249 -21.86 1.94 -20.62
N GLN A 250 -20.76 1.66 -19.92
CA GLN A 250 -19.92 2.68 -19.26
C GLN A 250 -18.87 3.30 -20.20
N ALA A 251 -18.67 2.77 -21.41
CA ALA A 251 -17.69 3.29 -22.36
C ALA A 251 -18.07 4.61 -23.05
N GLY A 252 -19.29 5.12 -22.81
CA GLY A 252 -19.78 6.38 -23.38
C GLY A 252 -20.59 7.19 -22.37
N SER A 253 -19.95 7.69 -21.31
CA SER A 253 -20.65 8.56 -20.35
C SER A 253 -20.89 9.95 -20.97
N LEU A 254 -22.07 10.17 -21.54
CA LEU A 254 -22.84 11.36 -21.17
C LEU A 254 -23.53 10.97 -19.87
N LEU A 255 -23.06 11.53 -18.75
CA LEU A 255 -23.57 11.25 -17.40
C LEU A 255 -25.11 11.36 -17.40
N PRO A 256 -25.86 10.32 -17.01
CA PRO A 256 -27.21 10.50 -16.55
C PRO A 256 -27.22 10.69 -15.04
N ASP A 257 -28.01 11.68 -14.65
CA ASP A 257 -28.47 11.89 -13.28
C ASP A 257 -28.95 10.59 -12.64
N ILE A 258 -28.72 10.48 -11.35
CA ILE A 258 -29.29 9.43 -10.49
C ILE A 258 -30.79 9.73 -10.35
N PRO A 259 -31.67 8.75 -10.60
CA PRO A 259 -32.83 8.61 -9.71
C PRO A 259 -32.99 7.18 -9.20
N GLU A 260 -33.11 7.12 -7.88
CA GLU A 260 -34.13 6.38 -7.10
C GLU A 260 -34.39 4.89 -7.38
N GLU A 261 -34.00 4.09 -6.39
CA GLU A 261 -34.62 2.84 -5.91
C GLU A 261 -35.43 1.98 -6.89
N ALA A 262 -34.90 0.78 -7.17
CA ALA A 262 -35.73 -0.37 -7.51
C ALA A 262 -35.58 -1.44 -6.40
N PRO A 263 -36.68 -2.01 -5.87
CA PRO A 263 -36.65 -3.03 -4.83
C PRO A 263 -35.90 -4.28 -5.31
N ILE A 264 -35.03 -4.81 -4.46
CA ILE A 264 -34.42 -6.12 -4.66
C ILE A 264 -35.54 -7.17 -4.53
N GLU A 265 -36.06 -7.66 -5.65
CA GLU A 265 -36.84 -8.90 -5.67
C GLU A 265 -35.89 -10.06 -5.33
N LEU A 266 -35.93 -10.49 -4.07
CA LEU A 266 -35.35 -11.77 -3.66
C LEU A 266 -36.12 -12.90 -4.36
N PRO A 267 -35.46 -13.89 -4.97
CA PRO A 267 -36.14 -15.09 -5.43
C PRO A 267 -36.76 -15.83 -4.22
N PRO A 268 -37.93 -16.47 -4.39
CA PRO A 268 -38.60 -17.17 -3.30
C PRO A 268 -37.74 -18.33 -2.80
N GLU A 269 -37.67 -18.48 -1.47
CA GLU A 269 -37.16 -19.67 -0.80
C GLU A 269 -37.88 -20.92 -1.34
N SER A 270 -37.17 -21.71 -2.14
CA SER A 270 -37.56 -23.09 -2.36
C SER A 270 -37.13 -23.91 -1.15
N ALA A 271 -38.09 -24.12 -0.26
CA ALA A 271 -38.15 -25.25 0.66
C ALA A 271 -37.96 -26.60 -0.10
N ASP A 272 -37.60 -27.62 0.67
CA ASP A 272 -37.39 -29.04 0.30
C ASP A 272 -35.94 -29.48 0.01
N TRP A 273 -35.09 -29.34 1.03
CA TRP A 273 -34.10 -30.39 1.30
C TRP A 273 -34.76 -31.39 2.26
N GLN A 274 -35.41 -32.41 1.70
CA GLN A 274 -35.83 -33.57 2.48
C GLN A 274 -34.60 -34.22 3.10
N GLU A 275 -34.57 -34.26 4.43
CA GLU A 275 -33.60 -35.01 5.22
C GLU A 275 -33.70 -36.49 4.86
N GLU A 276 -32.73 -36.98 4.09
CA GLU A 276 -32.52 -38.41 3.88
C GLU A 276 -31.92 -38.99 5.18
N PRO A 277 -32.60 -39.91 5.89
CA PRO A 277 -32.06 -40.45 7.14
C PRO A 277 -30.89 -41.39 6.84
N LEU A 278 -29.71 -41.02 7.33
CA LEU A 278 -28.51 -41.85 7.35
C LEU A 278 -28.80 -43.19 8.06
N PRO A 279 -28.42 -44.35 7.49
CA PRO A 279 -28.56 -45.63 8.17
C PRO A 279 -27.57 -45.73 9.35
N GLU A 280 -28.07 -46.19 10.50
CA GLU A 280 -27.30 -46.43 11.72
C GLU A 280 -26.19 -47.49 11.50
N PRO A 281 -25.03 -47.34 12.17
CA PRO A 281 -23.98 -48.35 12.14
C PRO A 281 -24.43 -49.60 12.91
N MET A 282 -24.42 -50.74 12.23
CA MET A 282 -24.51 -52.06 12.84
C MET A 282 -23.19 -52.38 13.55
N ASP A 283 -23.25 -52.63 14.85
CA ASP A 283 -22.16 -53.25 15.62
C ASP A 283 -22.13 -54.75 15.29
N ASP A 284 -20.99 -55.24 14.78
CA ASP A 284 -20.52 -56.63 14.85
C ASP A 284 -18.98 -56.65 14.96
#